data_AF-A0A7S1DGV0-F1
#
_entry.id   AF-A0A7S1DGV0-F1
#
_cell.length_a   1.000
_cell.length_b   1.000
_cell.length_c   1.000
_cell.angle_alpha   90.00
_cell.angle_beta   90.00
_cell.angle_gamma   90.00
#
_symmetry.space_group_name_H-M   'P 1'
#
loop_
_entity.id
_entity.type
_entity.pdbx_description
1 polymer ?
#
loop_
_entity_poly.entity_id
_entity_poly.type
_entity_poly.pdbx_seq_one_letter_code
_entity_poly.pdbx_strand_id
1 'polypeptide(L)'
;MPALLPAGPDVDGLLEYSVVYTDRALNHMSVSFQQVMRDLSASLKRTYNADAVAIVPGSGTYGMEAVARQFATTKHTVVIRNGWFSYRWTQILDQGGLAKSCTVLQARRATPGDTQPFAPAPIDEVVRTIKKERPAVVFAPHVETSAGIILPDSYISAMADAVHSVGGLMVLDCIASGCLWVDMKRLGVDALISTHGP
;
A
#
# COMPACT_ATOMS: atom_id res chain seq x y z
N MET A 1 -38.46 -22.31 23.33
CA MET A 1 -37.07 -22.75 23.56
C MET A 1 -36.18 -21.58 23.20
N PRO A 2 -35.50 -20.92 24.16
CA PRO A 2 -34.54 -19.87 23.81
C PRO A 2 -33.42 -20.53 23.01
N ALA A 3 -33.05 -19.95 21.87
CA ALA A 3 -32.02 -20.50 21.00
C ALA A 3 -30.68 -20.58 21.76
N LEU A 4 -30.05 -21.75 21.68
CA LEU A 4 -28.73 -22.14 22.19
C LEU A 4 -27.56 -21.39 21.52
N LEU A 5 -27.71 -20.12 21.18
CA LEU A 5 -26.59 -19.34 20.68
C LEU A 5 -25.75 -18.86 21.88
N PRO A 6 -24.41 -18.99 21.84
CA PRO A 6 -23.55 -18.19 22.71
C PRO A 6 -24.01 -16.73 22.59
N ALA A 7 -23.85 -15.95 23.66
CA ALA A 7 -24.10 -14.50 23.58
C ALA A 7 -23.44 -13.98 22.29
N GLY A 8 -24.25 -13.43 21.39
CA GLY A 8 -23.82 -13.08 20.03
C GLY A 8 -22.64 -12.10 20.04
N PRO A 9 -22.10 -11.74 18.88
CA PRO A 9 -20.91 -10.89 18.79
C PRO A 9 -21.10 -9.47 19.39
N ASP A 10 -22.34 -9.05 19.68
CA ASP A 10 -22.67 -7.77 20.31
C ASP A 10 -23.58 -7.97 21.54
N VAL A 11 -22.98 -8.34 22.68
CA VAL A 11 -23.70 -8.77 23.90
C VAL A 11 -24.61 -7.68 24.48
N ASP A 12 -24.14 -6.43 24.44
CA ASP A 12 -24.88 -5.25 24.92
C ASP A 12 -25.59 -4.50 23.78
N GLY A 13 -25.69 -5.14 22.60
CA GLY A 13 -26.22 -4.57 21.38
C GLY A 13 -27.75 -4.57 21.27
N LEU A 14 -28.24 -3.99 20.17
CA LEU A 14 -29.65 -4.07 19.80
C LEU A 14 -29.98 -5.43 19.18
N LEU A 15 -31.26 -5.82 19.21
CA LEU A 15 -31.73 -6.99 18.45
C LEU A 15 -31.51 -6.79 16.95
N GLU A 16 -30.96 -7.80 16.31
CA GLU A 16 -30.58 -7.73 14.90
C GLU A 16 -31.78 -8.00 13.98
N TYR A 17 -32.40 -6.93 13.48
CA TYR A 17 -33.46 -6.95 12.47
C TYR A 17 -33.08 -6.16 11.20
N SER A 18 -31.80 -5.83 11.03
CA SER A 18 -31.35 -5.17 9.81
C SER A 18 -31.37 -6.13 8.61
N VAL A 19 -31.35 -5.56 7.41
CA VAL A 19 -31.30 -6.32 6.15
C VAL A 19 -29.87 -6.72 5.74
N VAL A 20 -28.87 -6.32 6.52
CA VAL A 20 -27.44 -6.47 6.16
C VAL A 20 -26.71 -7.52 7.00
N TYR A 21 -27.19 -7.86 8.20
CA TYR A 21 -26.57 -8.87 9.07
C TYR A 21 -27.60 -9.80 9.72
N THR A 22 -27.07 -10.83 10.36
CA THR A 22 -27.78 -11.69 11.32
C THR A 22 -27.04 -11.64 12.65
N ASP A 23 -27.61 -12.23 13.70
CA ASP A 23 -27.02 -12.33 15.04
C ASP A 23 -25.68 -13.10 15.12
N ARG A 24 -25.14 -13.56 13.99
CA ARG A 24 -23.85 -14.25 13.86
C ARG A 24 -22.69 -13.31 13.51
N ALA A 25 -22.95 -12.08 13.12
CA ALA A 25 -21.94 -11.11 12.71
C ALA A 25 -22.11 -9.79 13.47
N LEU A 26 -21.00 -9.12 13.76
CA LEU A 26 -21.05 -7.79 14.37
C LEU A 26 -21.56 -6.77 13.34
N ASN A 27 -22.67 -6.12 13.64
CA ASN A 27 -23.26 -5.13 12.75
C ASN A 27 -22.35 -3.89 12.63
N HIS A 28 -22.06 -3.43 11.42
CA HIS A 28 -21.20 -2.25 11.22
C HIS A 28 -21.81 -0.94 11.78
N MET A 29 -23.12 -0.92 12.04
CA MET A 29 -23.82 0.20 12.66
C MET A 29 -23.73 0.18 14.19
N SER A 30 -23.33 -0.95 14.81
CA SER A 30 -23.24 -1.10 16.27
C SER A 30 -22.21 -0.15 16.89
N VAL A 31 -22.42 0.25 18.14
CA VAL A 31 -21.46 1.07 18.90
C VAL A 31 -20.11 0.34 19.01
N SER A 32 -20.16 -0.98 19.23
CA SER A 32 -19.01 -1.89 19.29
C SER A 32 -18.16 -1.82 18.01
N PHE A 33 -18.76 -1.98 16.82
CA PHE A 33 -18.01 -1.91 15.56
C PHE A 33 -17.47 -0.51 15.28
N GLN A 34 -18.25 0.53 15.56
CA GLN A 34 -17.77 1.90 15.40
C GLN A 34 -16.53 2.17 16.26
N GLN A 35 -16.47 1.61 17.48
CA GLN A 35 -15.30 1.73 18.34
C GLN A 35 -14.09 1.00 17.76
N VAL A 36 -14.26 -0.24 17.28
CA VAL A 36 -13.22 -0.99 16.58
C VAL A 36 -12.63 -0.17 15.43
N MET A 37 -13.47 0.44 14.58
CA MET A 37 -13.01 1.24 13.44
C MET A 37 -12.27 2.51 13.87
N ARG A 38 -12.71 3.18 14.94
CA ARG A 38 -12.00 4.34 15.52
C ARG A 38 -10.63 3.95 16.07
N ASP A 39 -10.55 2.82 16.77
CA ASP A 39 -9.31 2.33 17.36
C ASP A 39 -8.30 1.87 16.30
N LEU A 40 -8.77 1.20 15.24
CA LEU A 40 -7.96 0.88 14.07
C LEU A 40 -7.44 2.15 13.40
N SER A 41 -8.31 3.13 13.13
CA SER A 41 -7.90 4.41 12.53
C SER A 41 -6.85 5.12 13.37
N ALA A 42 -7.06 5.23 14.69
CA ALA A 42 -6.14 5.89 15.59
C ALA A 42 -4.79 5.16 15.68
N SER A 43 -4.81 3.83 15.78
CA SER A 43 -3.60 3.02 15.88
C SER A 43 -2.79 3.06 14.59
N LEU A 44 -3.43 2.90 13.43
CA LEU A 44 -2.74 2.94 12.13
C LEU A 44 -2.13 4.29 11.81
N LYS A 45 -2.85 5.38 12.10
CA LYS A 45 -2.31 6.74 11.97
C LYS A 45 -1.07 6.95 12.84
N ARG A 46 -1.09 6.46 14.10
CA ARG A 46 0.08 6.54 14.99
C ARG A 46 1.25 5.69 14.48
N THR A 47 1.00 4.44 14.10
CA THR A 47 2.04 3.50 13.66
C THR A 47 2.80 4.01 12.45
N TYR A 48 2.11 4.59 11.46
CA TYR A 48 2.72 5.06 10.21
C TYR A 48 2.92 6.57 10.15
N ASN A 49 2.60 7.30 11.23
CA ASN A 49 2.58 8.76 11.26
C ASN A 49 1.73 9.38 10.12
N ALA A 50 0.59 8.76 9.82
CA ALA A 50 -0.29 9.15 8.72
C ALA A 50 -1.38 10.14 9.16
N ASP A 51 -1.82 11.01 8.24
CA ASP A 51 -2.91 11.95 8.51
C ASP A 51 -4.30 11.29 8.40
N ALA A 52 -4.42 10.27 7.55
CA ALA A 52 -5.68 9.56 7.31
C ALA A 52 -5.43 8.07 7.08
N VAL A 53 -6.49 7.27 7.26
CA VAL A 53 -6.51 5.83 7.02
C VAL A 53 -7.80 5.49 6.29
N ALA A 54 -7.68 4.67 5.25
CA ALA A 54 -8.81 4.04 4.56
C ALA A 54 -8.68 2.52 4.68
N ILE A 55 -9.79 1.84 4.97
CA ILE A 55 -9.87 0.38 4.99
C ILE A 55 -10.63 -0.05 3.74
N VAL A 56 -9.98 -0.81 2.87
CA VAL A 56 -10.54 -1.33 1.62
C VAL A 56 -10.84 -2.82 1.81
N PRO A 57 -12.13 -3.24 1.87
CA PRO A 57 -12.47 -4.65 1.99
C PRO A 57 -11.93 -5.45 0.81
N GLY A 58 -11.23 -6.55 1.10
CA GLY A 58 -10.58 -7.38 0.08
C GLY A 58 -9.23 -7.89 0.58
N SER A 59 -8.18 -7.74 -0.24
CA SER A 59 -6.80 -8.06 0.11
C SER A 59 -5.88 -6.88 -0.17
N GLY A 60 -4.59 -6.98 0.20
CA GLY A 60 -3.61 -5.93 -0.11
C GLY A 60 -3.58 -5.51 -1.58
N THR A 61 -3.83 -6.44 -2.51
CA THR A 61 -3.94 -6.15 -3.96
C THR A 61 -5.12 -5.21 -4.27
N TYR A 62 -6.24 -5.31 -3.56
CA TYR A 62 -7.36 -4.38 -3.73
C TYR A 62 -6.98 -2.98 -3.25
N GLY A 63 -6.17 -2.88 -2.19
CA GLY A 63 -5.56 -1.63 -1.76
C GLY A 63 -4.66 -1.01 -2.83
N MET A 64 -3.80 -1.83 -3.47
CA MET A 64 -2.97 -1.38 -4.60
C MET A 64 -3.83 -0.85 -5.75
N GLU A 65 -4.86 -1.59 -6.16
CA GLU A 65 -5.73 -1.17 -7.26
C GLU A 65 -6.56 0.08 -6.94
N ALA A 66 -7.05 0.21 -5.71
CA ALA A 66 -7.75 1.42 -5.26
C ALA A 66 -6.86 2.66 -5.38
N VAL A 67 -5.61 2.56 -4.92
CA VAL A 67 -4.61 3.64 -5.03
C VAL A 67 -4.27 3.95 -6.50
N ALA A 68 -4.07 2.92 -7.33
CA ALA A 68 -3.81 3.11 -8.77
C ALA A 68 -4.97 3.82 -9.47
N ARG A 69 -6.22 3.38 -9.25
CA ARG A 69 -7.41 4.00 -9.85
C ARG A 69 -7.59 5.45 -9.42
N GLN A 70 -7.29 5.76 -8.16
CA GLN A 70 -7.42 7.11 -7.63
C GLN A 70 -6.35 8.07 -8.19
N PHE A 71 -5.09 7.64 -8.29
CA PHE A 71 -3.98 8.56 -8.55
C PHE A 71 -3.31 8.40 -9.93
N ALA A 72 -3.39 7.24 -10.57
CA ALA A 72 -2.70 6.97 -11.84
C ALA A 72 -3.57 7.14 -13.09
N THR A 73 -4.89 7.24 -12.95
CA THR A 73 -5.83 7.31 -14.08
C THR A 73 -5.50 8.48 -15.02
N THR A 74 -5.21 8.18 -16.29
CA THR A 74 -4.75 9.09 -17.36
C THR A 74 -3.42 9.81 -17.08
N LYS A 75 -2.66 9.37 -16.08
CA LYS A 75 -1.39 9.98 -15.69
C LYS A 75 -0.17 9.20 -16.19
N HIS A 76 0.97 9.88 -16.23
CA HIS A 76 2.26 9.22 -16.38
C HIS A 76 2.76 8.73 -15.02
N THR A 77 3.24 7.49 -14.96
CA THR A 77 3.70 6.84 -13.73
C THR A 77 5.10 6.25 -13.88
N VAL A 78 5.82 6.14 -12.77
CA VAL A 78 7.05 5.32 -12.67
C VAL A 78 6.84 4.18 -11.67
N VAL A 79 7.32 2.99 -12.00
CA VAL A 79 7.28 1.82 -11.10
C VAL A 79 8.71 1.34 -10.84
N ILE A 80 9.09 1.25 -9.56
CA ILE A 80 10.30 0.56 -9.12
C ILE A 80 9.98 -0.93 -9.04
N ARG A 81 10.47 -1.72 -9.98
CA ARG A 81 10.17 -3.14 -10.10
C ARG A 81 11.33 -3.99 -9.59
N ASN A 82 11.23 -4.42 -8.35
CA ASN A 82 12.20 -5.29 -7.71
C ASN A 82 11.90 -6.78 -7.89
N GLY A 83 10.69 -7.13 -8.34
CA GLY A 83 10.24 -8.52 -8.43
C GLY A 83 8.78 -8.67 -8.83
N TRP A 84 8.15 -9.76 -8.37
CA TRP A 84 6.81 -10.17 -8.79
C TRP A 84 5.71 -9.31 -8.17
N PHE A 85 5.86 -8.89 -6.91
CA PHE A 85 4.84 -8.08 -6.24
C PHE A 85 4.85 -6.64 -6.73
N SER A 86 6.02 -6.10 -7.06
CA SER A 86 6.13 -4.80 -7.75
C SER A 86 5.79 -4.86 -9.23
N TYR A 87 5.92 -6.02 -9.90
CA TYR A 87 5.34 -6.23 -11.24
C TYR A 87 3.81 -6.10 -11.24
N ARG A 88 3.15 -6.41 -10.11
CA ARG A 88 1.69 -6.28 -9.98
C ARG A 88 1.18 -4.86 -10.27
N TRP A 89 1.96 -3.82 -9.97
CA TRP A 89 1.60 -2.45 -10.35
C TRP A 89 1.35 -2.32 -11.84
N THR A 90 2.27 -2.80 -12.67
CA THR A 90 2.07 -2.78 -14.13
C THR A 90 0.93 -3.68 -14.57
N GLN A 91 0.70 -4.83 -13.93
CA GLN A 91 -0.47 -5.65 -14.25
C GLN A 91 -1.78 -4.89 -14.01
N ILE A 92 -1.90 -4.20 -12.88
CA ILE A 92 -3.07 -3.38 -12.53
C ILE A 92 -3.25 -2.24 -13.55
N LEU A 93 -2.18 -1.52 -13.87
CA LEU A 93 -2.22 -0.39 -14.80
C LEU A 93 -2.60 -0.82 -16.22
N ASP A 94 -2.00 -1.91 -16.70
CA ASP A 94 -2.21 -2.43 -18.06
C ASP A 94 -3.59 -3.06 -18.22
N GLN A 95 -4.00 -3.93 -17.29
CA GLN A 95 -5.31 -4.59 -17.36
C GLN A 95 -6.47 -3.60 -17.18
N GLY A 96 -6.29 -2.58 -16.34
CA GLY A 96 -7.30 -1.56 -16.13
C GLY A 96 -7.30 -0.44 -17.18
N GLY A 97 -6.30 -0.38 -18.07
CA GLY A 97 -6.13 0.74 -18.99
C GLY A 97 -6.02 2.09 -18.26
N LEU A 98 -5.38 2.09 -17.09
CA LEU A 98 -5.46 3.21 -16.14
C LEU A 98 -4.49 4.34 -16.50
N ALA A 99 -3.21 4.03 -16.62
CA ALA A 99 -2.17 5.06 -16.86
C ALA A 99 -2.10 5.47 -18.32
N LYS A 100 -1.76 6.75 -18.57
CA LYS A 100 -1.40 7.25 -19.91
C LYS A 100 -0.09 6.59 -20.40
N SER A 101 0.87 6.42 -19.51
CA SER A 101 2.14 5.76 -19.78
C SER A 101 2.82 5.35 -18.47
N CYS A 102 3.59 4.26 -18.50
CA CYS A 102 4.32 3.75 -17.34
C CYS A 102 5.78 3.49 -17.69
N THR A 103 6.70 4.13 -16.99
CA THR A 103 8.13 3.81 -17.03
C THR A 103 8.46 2.83 -15.91
N VAL A 104 9.29 1.82 -16.19
CA VAL A 104 9.65 0.79 -15.22
C VAL A 104 11.16 0.81 -14.99
N LEU A 105 11.57 0.95 -13.74
CA LEU A 105 12.96 0.85 -13.32
C LEU A 105 13.17 -0.48 -12.59
N GLN A 106 13.83 -1.42 -13.25
CA GLN A 106 13.95 -2.79 -12.78
C GLN A 106 15.16 -2.99 -11.87
N ALA A 107 15.02 -3.85 -10.87
CA ALA A 107 16.16 -4.42 -10.18
C ALA A 107 17.09 -5.15 -11.17
N ARG A 108 18.39 -5.08 -10.90
CA ARG A 108 19.43 -5.72 -11.69
C ARG A 108 20.49 -6.33 -10.79
N ARG A 109 21.27 -7.27 -11.31
CA ARG A 109 22.40 -7.85 -10.59
C ARG A 109 23.38 -6.74 -10.20
N ALA A 110 23.80 -6.72 -8.93
CA ALA A 110 24.69 -5.69 -8.41
C ALA A 110 26.08 -5.73 -9.07
N THR A 111 26.51 -6.91 -9.48
CA THR A 111 27.77 -7.18 -10.18
C THR A 111 27.53 -8.18 -11.32
N PRO A 112 28.42 -8.23 -12.33
CA PRO A 112 28.35 -9.26 -13.37
C PRO A 112 28.50 -10.68 -12.80
N GLY A 113 27.69 -11.62 -13.29
CA GLY A 113 27.79 -13.05 -12.93
C GLY A 113 26.41 -13.69 -12.69
N ASP A 114 26.28 -14.99 -12.95
CA ASP A 114 24.97 -15.64 -12.99
C ASP A 114 24.29 -15.89 -11.65
N THR A 115 25.07 -15.87 -10.58
CA THR A 115 24.64 -16.13 -9.20
C THR A 115 24.68 -14.88 -8.32
N GLN A 116 24.90 -13.70 -8.90
CA GLN A 116 25.02 -12.46 -8.15
C GLN A 116 23.65 -11.96 -7.64
N PRO A 117 23.60 -11.37 -6.43
CA PRO A 117 22.35 -10.86 -5.87
C PRO A 117 21.80 -9.71 -6.70
N PHE A 118 20.47 -9.61 -6.74
CA PHE A 118 19.79 -8.46 -7.32
C PHE A 118 19.77 -7.30 -6.33
N ALA A 119 19.92 -6.09 -6.86
CA ALA A 119 19.74 -4.83 -6.15
C ALA A 119 18.68 -4.00 -6.89
N PRO A 120 17.96 -3.10 -6.20
CA PRO A 120 17.07 -2.15 -6.86
C PRO A 120 17.86 -1.28 -7.86
N ALA A 121 17.14 -0.64 -8.79
CA ALA A 121 17.76 0.37 -9.65
C ALA A 121 18.51 1.42 -8.79
N PRO A 122 19.73 1.86 -9.15
CA PRO A 122 20.45 2.83 -8.32
C PRO A 122 19.65 4.10 -8.11
N ILE A 123 19.67 4.62 -6.88
CA ILE A 123 18.85 5.79 -6.51
C ILE A 123 19.12 7.01 -7.40
N ASP A 124 20.37 7.24 -7.82
CA ASP A 124 20.70 8.34 -8.74
C ASP A 124 20.08 8.18 -10.13
N GLU A 125 19.86 6.95 -10.58
CA GLU A 125 19.14 6.66 -11.83
C GLU A 125 17.64 6.93 -11.66
N VAL A 126 17.06 6.52 -10.53
CA VAL A 126 15.66 6.77 -10.17
C VAL A 126 15.38 8.27 -10.07
N VAL A 127 16.18 9.01 -9.30
CA VAL A 127 16.04 10.46 -9.12
C VAL A 127 16.16 11.19 -10.47
N ARG A 128 17.14 10.83 -11.31
CA ARG A 128 17.28 11.43 -12.65
C ARG A 128 16.08 11.14 -13.53
N THR A 129 15.57 9.92 -13.52
CA THR A 129 14.39 9.52 -14.30
C THR A 129 13.16 10.30 -13.86
N ILE A 130 12.89 10.37 -12.55
CA ILE A 130 11.75 11.12 -12.00
C ILE A 130 11.83 12.60 -12.40
N LYS A 131 13.00 13.24 -12.27
CA LYS A 131 13.17 14.65 -12.66
C LYS A 131 12.98 14.89 -14.15
N LYS A 132 13.43 13.95 -14.99
CA LYS A 132 13.31 14.03 -16.45
C LYS A 132 11.87 13.82 -16.92
N GLU A 133 11.22 12.79 -16.40
CA GLU A 133 9.92 12.32 -16.90
C GLU A 133 8.73 12.97 -16.19
N ARG A 134 8.99 13.55 -15.00
CA ARG A 134 8.00 14.28 -14.19
C ARG A 134 6.72 13.45 -13.97
N PRO A 135 6.82 12.21 -13.45
CA PRO A 135 5.65 11.37 -13.25
C PRO A 135 4.71 11.99 -12.22
N ALA A 136 3.41 11.76 -12.39
CA ALA A 136 2.41 12.18 -11.41
C ALA A 136 2.42 11.25 -10.18
N VAL A 137 2.81 9.98 -10.35
CA VAL A 137 2.86 9.00 -9.27
C VAL A 137 4.05 8.06 -9.46
N VAL A 138 4.74 7.76 -8.37
CA VAL A 138 5.78 6.72 -8.33
C VAL A 138 5.37 5.62 -7.37
N PHE A 139 5.43 4.38 -7.82
CA PHE A 139 5.13 3.19 -7.02
C PHE A 139 6.40 2.42 -6.71
N ALA A 140 6.58 2.02 -5.46
CA ALA A 140 7.71 1.19 -5.05
C ALA A 140 7.33 0.17 -3.96
N PRO A 141 7.92 -1.04 -3.97
CA PRO A 141 7.80 -1.97 -2.85
C PRO A 141 8.80 -1.59 -1.74
N HIS A 142 8.35 -1.44 -0.49
CA HIS A 142 9.26 -1.36 0.65
C HIS A 142 10.04 -2.66 0.79
N VAL A 143 9.33 -3.78 0.76
CA VAL A 143 9.89 -5.13 0.77
C VAL A 143 9.33 -5.91 -0.42
N GLU A 144 10.21 -6.39 -1.29
CA GLU A 144 9.87 -7.30 -2.37
C GLU A 144 10.23 -8.74 -1.97
N THR A 145 9.21 -9.52 -1.62
CA THR A 145 9.38 -10.88 -1.10
C THR A 145 9.89 -11.86 -2.15
N SER A 146 9.56 -11.66 -3.44
CA SER A 146 10.00 -12.60 -4.48
C SER A 146 11.51 -12.53 -4.73
N ALA A 147 12.15 -11.42 -4.34
CA ALA A 147 13.58 -11.18 -4.55
C ALA A 147 14.36 -10.98 -3.24
N GLY A 148 13.68 -10.89 -2.10
CA GLY A 148 14.31 -10.60 -0.81
C GLY A 148 14.93 -9.20 -0.74
N ILE A 149 14.38 -8.22 -1.48
CA ILE A 149 14.93 -6.87 -1.56
C ILE A 149 14.15 -5.95 -0.62
N ILE A 150 14.86 -5.19 0.20
CA ILE A 150 14.31 -4.14 1.07
C ILE A 150 14.85 -2.79 0.59
N LEU A 151 13.99 -1.80 0.39
CA LEU A 151 14.41 -0.43 0.12
C LEU A 151 14.74 0.27 1.45
N PRO A 152 15.99 0.76 1.65
CA PRO A 152 16.34 1.45 2.87
C PRO A 152 15.69 2.84 2.92
N ASP A 153 15.48 3.38 4.12
CA ASP A 153 14.91 4.71 4.36
C ASP A 153 15.52 5.82 3.50
N SER A 154 16.86 5.84 3.38
CA SER A 154 17.56 6.85 2.58
C SER A 154 17.20 6.79 1.09
N TYR A 155 16.92 5.59 0.57
CA TYR A 155 16.45 5.40 -0.80
C TYR A 155 15.01 5.92 -0.93
N ILE A 156 14.14 5.59 0.03
CA ILE A 156 12.74 6.02 0.06
C ILE A 156 12.66 7.55 0.11
N SER A 157 13.36 8.20 1.05
CA SER A 157 13.39 9.66 1.17
C SER A 157 13.92 10.35 -0.09
N ALA A 158 15.04 9.89 -0.65
CA ALA A 158 15.61 10.50 -1.86
C ALA A 158 14.66 10.37 -3.07
N MET A 159 13.95 9.25 -3.15
CA MET A 159 12.93 9.04 -4.17
C MET A 159 11.73 9.98 -3.94
N ALA A 160 11.20 10.05 -2.72
CA ALA A 160 10.11 10.96 -2.37
C ALA A 160 10.45 12.43 -2.67
N ASP A 161 11.62 12.90 -2.25
CA ASP A 161 12.10 14.26 -2.53
C ASP A 161 12.12 14.56 -4.04
N ALA A 162 12.58 13.60 -4.85
CA ALA A 162 12.59 13.74 -6.30
C ALA A 162 11.16 13.83 -6.87
N VAL A 163 10.23 13.02 -6.37
CA VAL A 163 8.82 13.03 -6.79
C VAL A 163 8.14 14.34 -6.42
N HIS A 164 8.33 14.81 -5.20
CA HIS A 164 7.78 16.09 -4.74
C HIS A 164 8.37 17.27 -5.52
N SER A 165 9.66 17.22 -5.91
CA SER A 165 10.28 18.26 -6.73
C SER A 165 9.65 18.45 -8.12
N VAL A 166 8.92 17.44 -8.61
CA VAL A 166 8.18 17.51 -9.88
C VAL A 166 6.66 17.61 -9.69
N GLY A 167 6.18 17.66 -8.44
CA GLY A 167 4.77 17.77 -8.08
C GLY A 167 3.99 16.45 -8.16
N GLY A 168 4.67 15.30 -8.10
CA GLY A 168 4.04 13.98 -8.07
C GLY A 168 3.77 13.46 -6.66
N LEU A 169 3.25 12.23 -6.57
CA LEU A 169 2.98 11.49 -5.34
C LEU A 169 3.85 10.22 -5.23
N MET A 170 4.35 9.95 -4.04
CA MET A 170 5.11 8.75 -3.70
C MET A 170 4.19 7.73 -3.02
N VAL A 171 4.05 6.56 -3.64
CA VAL A 171 3.29 5.41 -3.13
C VAL A 171 4.24 4.29 -2.74
N LEU A 172 4.14 3.86 -1.48
CA LEU A 172 4.95 2.77 -0.94
C LEU A 172 4.06 1.56 -0.60
N ASP A 173 4.35 0.43 -1.25
CA ASP A 173 3.75 -0.86 -0.89
C ASP A 173 4.51 -1.47 0.29
N CYS A 174 3.86 -1.50 1.45
CA CYS A 174 4.37 -2.03 2.70
C CYS A 174 3.71 -3.35 3.11
N ILE A 175 2.98 -4.05 2.22
CA ILE A 175 2.27 -5.31 2.50
C ILE A 175 3.21 -6.36 3.12
N ALA A 176 4.46 -6.42 2.68
CA ALA A 176 5.44 -7.39 3.14
C ALA A 176 6.45 -6.85 4.18
N SER A 177 6.22 -5.66 4.74
CA SER A 177 7.20 -5.02 5.65
C SER A 177 7.31 -5.72 7.01
N GLY A 178 6.28 -6.49 7.40
CA GLY A 178 6.18 -7.00 8.76
C GLY A 178 6.22 -5.86 9.78
N CYS A 179 7.10 -5.98 10.78
CA CYS A 179 7.28 -4.95 11.83
C CYS A 179 8.32 -3.87 11.47
N LEU A 180 8.75 -3.78 10.21
CA LEU A 180 9.59 -2.68 9.73
C LEU A 180 8.72 -1.45 9.50
N TRP A 181 8.44 -0.71 10.58
CA TRP A 181 7.56 0.44 10.56
C TRP A 181 8.14 1.58 9.73
N VAL A 182 7.28 2.18 8.91
CA VAL A 182 7.61 3.33 8.06
C VAL A 182 6.94 4.57 8.65
N ASP A 183 7.74 5.60 8.90
CA ASP A 183 7.23 6.94 9.24
C ASP A 183 6.98 7.71 7.93
N MET A 184 5.71 7.84 7.55
CA MET A 184 5.32 8.45 6.27
C MET A 184 5.79 9.90 6.15
N LYS A 185 5.69 10.69 7.23
CA LYS A 185 6.07 12.11 7.21
C LYS A 185 7.58 12.28 7.11
N ARG A 186 8.34 11.48 7.86
CA ARG A 186 9.81 11.52 7.80
C ARG A 186 10.34 11.08 6.45
N LEU A 187 9.74 10.06 5.83
CA LEU A 187 10.21 9.50 4.56
C LEU A 187 9.58 10.15 3.32
N GLY A 188 8.59 11.03 3.48
CA GLY A 188 7.90 11.68 2.36
C GLY A 188 6.95 10.76 1.59
N VAL A 189 6.39 9.74 2.25
CA VAL A 189 5.44 8.80 1.63
C VAL A 189 4.04 9.40 1.66
N ASP A 190 3.41 9.56 0.49
CA ASP A 190 2.07 10.15 0.38
C ASP A 190 0.95 9.10 0.55
N ALA A 191 1.19 7.87 0.10
CA ALA A 191 0.29 6.75 0.35
C ALA A 191 1.08 5.48 0.68
N LEU A 192 0.73 4.87 1.81
CA LEU A 192 1.28 3.59 2.25
C LEU A 192 0.19 2.51 2.20
N ILE A 193 0.51 1.37 1.61
CA ILE A 193 -0.40 0.22 1.55
C ILE A 193 0.11 -0.86 2.49
N SER A 194 -0.77 -1.36 3.35
CA SER A 194 -0.47 -2.47 4.25
C SER A 194 -1.62 -3.45 4.24
N THR A 195 -1.36 -4.66 4.75
CA THR A 195 -2.39 -5.63 5.07
C THR A 195 -2.08 -6.17 6.46
N HIS A 196 -3.11 -6.28 7.30
CA HIS A 196 -2.99 -7.04 8.52
C HIS A 196 -3.37 -8.48 8.21
N GLY A 197 -2.37 -9.37 8.20
CA GLY A 197 -2.64 -10.78 8.42
C GLY A 197 -3.12 -11.00 9.87
N PRO A 198 -3.87 -12.07 10.13
CA PRO A 198 -4.24 -12.46 11.49
C PRO A 198 -3.02 -12.66 12.39
#